data_AF-A0A522S074-F1
#
_entry.id   AF-A0A522S074-F1
#
_cell.length_a   1.000
_cell.length_b   1.000
_cell.length_c   1.000
_cell.angle_alpha   90.00
_cell.angle_beta   90.00
_cell.angle_gamma   90.00
#
_symmetry.space_group_name_H-M   'P 1'
#
loop_
_entity.id
_entity.type
_entity.pdbx_description
1 polymer ?
#
loop_
_entity_poly.entity_id
_entity_poly.type
_entity_poly.pdbx_seq_one_letter_code
_entity_poly.pdbx_strand_id
1 'polypeptide(L)'
;MLGIAAYVIGGLLLLSAAGAWWLGGAATLFVPQLAIGGVLLIVALAIERWRYKPIRQARPEPGWVDIGERFVDPETGQLTAVYFDAATGGRHYLAAPGSGIRH
;
A
#
# COMPACT_ATOMS: atom_id res chain seq x y z
N MET A 1 -5.00 -3.77 8.30
CA MET A 1 -4.75 -5.11 8.89
C MET A 1 -4.08 -6.04 7.89
N LEU A 2 -4.63 -6.19 6.68
CA LEU A 2 -4.12 -7.12 5.66
C LEU A 2 -2.63 -6.90 5.32
N GLY A 3 -2.21 -5.64 5.12
CA GLY A 3 -0.82 -5.37 4.73
C GLY A 3 0.21 -5.67 5.83
N ILE A 4 -0.13 -5.43 7.10
CA ILE A 4 0.74 -5.78 8.24
C ILE A 4 0.89 -7.30 8.33
N ALA A 5 -0.22 -8.04 8.19
CA ALA A 5 -0.19 -9.50 8.19
C ALA A 5 0.69 -10.05 7.06
N ALA A 6 0.59 -9.48 5.86
CA ALA A 6 1.39 -9.90 4.72
C ALA A 6 2.89 -9.60 4.89
N TYR A 7 3.26 -8.47 5.50
CA TYR A 7 4.66 -8.21 5.89
C TYR A 7 5.17 -9.21 6.91
N VAL A 8 4.35 -9.57 7.91
CA VAL A 8 4.72 -10.57 8.93
C VAL A 8 4.93 -11.93 8.29
N ILE A 9 4.01 -12.37 7.41
CA ILE A 9 4.14 -13.64 6.69
C ILE A 9 5.40 -13.63 5.81
N GLY A 10 5.63 -12.57 5.04
CA GLY A 10 6.83 -12.43 4.21
C GLY A 10 8.12 -12.52 5.04
N GLY A 11 8.17 -11.84 6.19
CA GLY A 11 9.30 -11.91 7.11
C GLY A 11 9.50 -13.31 7.71
N LEU A 12 8.43 -14.00 8.11
CA LEU A 12 8.51 -15.36 8.62
C LEU A 12 9.01 -16.36 7.57
N LEU A 13 8.63 -16.19 6.30
CA LEU A 13 9.14 -17.01 5.20
C LEU A 13 10.65 -16.81 5.00
N LEU A 14 11.14 -15.57 5.07
CA LEU A 14 12.57 -15.29 4.97
C LEU A 14 13.37 -15.83 6.16
N LEU A 15 12.84 -15.70 7.38
CA LEU A 15 13.45 -16.30 8.57
C LEU A 15 13.50 -17.83 8.47
N SER A 16 12.43 -18.44 7.96
CA SER A 16 12.35 -19.88 7.73
C SER A 16 13.35 -20.33 6.66
N ALA A 17 13.53 -19.55 5.59
CA ALA A 17 14.54 -19.80 4.56
C ALA A 17 15.96 -19.75 5.14
N ALA A 18 16.27 -18.74 5.96
CA ALA A 18 17.56 -18.60 6.62
C ALA A 18 17.83 -19.76 7.60
N GLY A 19 16.83 -20.15 8.38
CA GLY A 19 16.91 -21.31 9.28
C GLY A 19 17.13 -22.62 8.53
N ALA A 20 16.40 -22.85 7.44
CA ALA A 20 16.54 -24.04 6.60
C ALA A 20 17.92 -24.12 5.93
N TRP A 21 18.47 -22.98 5.49
CA TRP A 21 19.84 -22.89 4.99
C TRP A 21 20.87 -23.23 6.05
N TRP A 22 20.70 -22.67 7.26
CA TRP A 22 21.61 -22.89 8.39
C TRP A 22 21.63 -24.34 8.89
N LEU A 23 20.46 -24.98 8.97
CA LEU A 23 20.32 -26.36 9.45
C LEU A 23 20.81 -27.40 8.44
N GLY A 24 20.83 -27.07 7.14
CA GLY A 24 21.28 -27.99 6.09
C GLY A 24 20.32 -29.16 5.82
N GLY A 25 20.81 -30.14 5.05
CA GLY A 25 20.07 -31.38 4.74
C GLY A 25 18.82 -31.16 3.87
N ALA A 26 17.81 -32.01 4.05
CA ALA A 26 16.57 -31.97 3.25
C ALA A 26 15.82 -30.62 3.35
N ALA A 27 16.02 -29.87 4.43
CA ALA A 27 15.44 -28.54 4.61
C ALA A 27 15.93 -27.54 3.54
N THR A 28 17.15 -27.70 3.01
CA THR A 28 17.71 -26.80 1.99
C THR A 28 16.93 -26.81 0.69
N LEU A 29 16.25 -27.92 0.37
CA LEU A 29 15.35 -28.02 -0.78
C LEU A 29 14.21 -27.00 -0.69
N PHE A 30 13.83 -26.61 0.54
CA PHE A 30 12.77 -25.65 0.80
C PHE A 30 13.24 -24.18 0.76
N VAL A 31 14.53 -23.90 0.65
CA VAL A 31 15.06 -22.51 0.66
C VAL A 31 14.56 -21.68 -0.53
N PRO A 32 14.60 -22.13 -1.80
CA PRO A 32 14.20 -21.29 -2.94
C PRO A 32 12.75 -20.78 -2.85
N GLN A 33 11.77 -21.67 -2.63
CA GLN A 33 10.35 -21.28 -2.47
C GLN A 33 10.10 -20.36 -1.28
N LEU A 34 10.74 -20.58 -0.14
CA LEU A 34 10.57 -19.73 1.05
C LEU A 34 11.15 -18.33 0.80
N ALA A 35 12.36 -18.26 0.22
CA ALA A 35 13.00 -17.01 -0.12
C ALA A 35 12.22 -16.23 -1.20
N ILE A 36 11.87 -16.89 -2.31
CA ILE A 36 11.14 -16.26 -3.41
C ILE A 36 9.76 -15.80 -2.94
N GLY A 37 9.01 -16.64 -2.22
CA GLY A 37 7.69 -16.27 -1.71
C GLY A 37 7.74 -15.10 -0.72
N GLY A 38 8.71 -15.11 0.20
CA GLY A 38 8.92 -14.02 1.15
C GLY A 38 9.30 -12.70 0.46
N VAL A 39 10.24 -12.73 -0.48
CA VAL A 39 10.65 -11.55 -1.25
C VAL A 39 9.49 -11.01 -2.08
N LEU A 40 8.78 -11.88 -2.82
CA LEU A 40 7.67 -11.45 -3.67
C LEU A 40 6.56 -10.77 -2.87
N LEU A 41 6.21 -11.30 -1.69
CA LEU A 41 5.21 -10.65 -0.82
C LEU A 41 5.68 -9.26 -0.37
N ILE A 42 6.91 -9.15 0.14
CA ILE A 42 7.44 -7.87 0.63
C ILE A 42 7.52 -6.84 -0.51
N VAL A 43 8.01 -7.26 -1.68
CA VAL A 43 8.14 -6.39 -2.85
C VAL A 43 6.77 -5.97 -3.38
N ALA A 44 5.82 -6.90 -3.51
CA ALA A 44 4.46 -6.58 -3.93
C ALA A 44 3.83 -5.52 -3.03
N LEU A 45 3.97 -5.67 -1.70
CA LEU A 45 3.50 -4.67 -0.75
C LEU A 45 4.25 -3.34 -0.79
N ALA A 46 5.56 -3.37 -1.03
CA ALA A 46 6.33 -2.14 -1.22
C ALA A 46 5.85 -1.39 -2.47
N ILE A 47 5.58 -2.10 -3.57
CA ILE A 47 5.01 -1.54 -4.80
C ILE A 47 3.60 -1.02 -4.53
N GLU A 48 2.76 -1.79 -3.85
CA GLU A 48 1.40 -1.40 -3.49
C GLU A 48 1.41 -0.10 -2.67
N ARG A 49 2.24 -0.03 -1.62
CA ARG A 49 2.39 1.17 -0.80
C ARG A 49 2.95 2.37 -1.57
N TRP A 50 3.80 2.13 -2.55
CA TRP A 50 4.33 3.19 -3.41
C TRP A 50 3.28 3.68 -4.42
N ARG A 51 2.48 2.76 -4.97
CA ARG A 51 1.45 3.02 -5.97
C ARG A 51 0.22 3.68 -5.36
N TYR A 52 -0.27 3.14 -4.25
CA TYR A 52 -1.34 3.68 -3.43
C TYR A 52 -0.73 4.62 -2.41
N LYS A 53 -0.44 5.85 -2.85
CA LYS A 53 -0.14 6.92 -1.91
C LYS A 53 -1.36 7.07 -0.98
N PRO A 54 -1.19 7.05 0.36
CA PRO A 54 -2.30 7.27 1.28
C PRO A 54 -2.98 8.58 0.91
N ILE A 55 -4.33 8.59 0.95
CA ILE A 55 -5.13 9.79 0.73
C ILE A 55 -4.56 10.88 1.63
N ARG A 56 -3.82 11.81 1.02
CA ARG A 56 -3.19 12.87 1.78
C ARG A 56 -4.34 13.77 2.23
N GLN A 57 -4.41 14.05 3.53
CA GLN A 57 -5.14 15.22 4.05
C GLN A 57 -4.47 16.54 3.62
N ALA A 58 -3.69 16.54 2.55
CA ALA A 58 -2.98 17.70 2.07
C ALA A 58 -3.93 18.56 1.23
N ARG A 59 -3.72 19.88 1.30
CA ARG A 59 -4.33 20.80 0.35
C ARG A 59 -3.98 20.36 -1.09
N PRO A 60 -4.90 20.58 -2.05
CA PRO A 60 -4.59 20.37 -3.46
C PRO A 60 -3.35 21.18 -3.85
N GLU A 61 -2.47 20.55 -4.63
CA GLU A 61 -1.25 21.20 -5.12
C GLU A 61 -1.62 22.27 -6.16
N PRO A 62 -0.79 23.33 -6.31
CA PRO A 62 -1.03 24.36 -7.32
C PRO A 62 -1.13 23.74 -8.73
N GLY A 63 -2.23 24.02 -9.44
CA GLY A 63 -2.50 23.48 -10.78
C GLY A 63 -3.45 22.28 -10.79
N TRP A 64 -3.78 21.71 -9.63
CA TRP A 64 -4.83 20.71 -9.54
C TRP A 64 -6.21 21.37 -9.54
N VAL A 65 -7.10 20.88 -10.40
CA VAL A 65 -8.45 21.42 -10.62
C VAL A 65 -9.47 20.48 -9.99
N ASP A 66 -10.32 21.00 -9.12
CA ASP A 66 -11.45 20.25 -8.59
C ASP A 66 -12.47 19.99 -9.70
N ILE A 67 -12.80 18.72 -9.93
CA ILE A 67 -13.77 18.34 -10.96
C ILE A 67 -15.19 18.17 -10.39
N GLY A 68 -15.38 18.46 -9.10
CA GLY A 68 -16.69 18.37 -8.42
C GLY A 68 -17.12 16.95 -8.05
N GLU A 69 -16.34 15.93 -8.43
CA GLU A 69 -16.62 14.54 -8.08
C GLU A 69 -16.27 14.27 -6.60
N ARG A 70 -17.19 13.60 -5.91
CA ARG A 70 -17.12 13.28 -4.48
C ARG A 70 -17.64 11.87 -4.24
N PHE A 71 -16.96 11.10 -3.39
CA PHE A 71 -17.41 9.78 -2.95
C PHE A 71 -16.95 9.49 -1.52
N VAL A 72 -17.62 8.56 -0.84
CA VAL A 72 -17.17 8.06 0.47
C VAL A 72 -16.18 6.93 0.21
N ASP A 73 -14.95 7.08 0.67
CA ASP A 73 -13.96 6.02 0.61
C ASP A 73 -14.40 4.86 1.53
N PRO A 74 -14.65 3.65 1.01
CA PRO A 74 -15.10 2.53 1.83
C PRO A 74 -14.04 2.03 2.82
N GLU A 75 -12.76 2.31 2.58
CA GLU A 75 -11.68 1.89 3.48
C GLU A 75 -11.56 2.81 4.71
N THR A 76 -11.77 4.11 4.52
CA THR A 76 -11.58 5.12 5.57
C THR A 76 -12.88 5.75 6.09
N GLY A 77 -14.00 5.56 5.38
CA GLY A 77 -15.27 6.24 5.63
C GLY A 77 -15.23 7.75 5.33
N GLN A 78 -14.13 8.27 4.77
CA GLN A 78 -13.97 9.71 4.55
C GLN A 78 -14.58 10.15 3.23
N LEU A 79 -15.25 11.31 3.26
CA LEU A 79 -15.67 11.99 2.04
C LEU A 79 -14.43 12.46 1.28
N THR A 80 -14.25 11.92 0.09
CA THR A 80 -13.08 12.11 -0.77
C THR A 80 -13.48 12.90 -2.01
N ALA A 81 -12.62 13.85 -2.38
CA ALA A 81 -12.72 14.74 -3.51
C ALA A 81 -11.72 14.36 -4.60
N VAL A 82 -12.17 14.37 -5.85
CA VAL A 82 -11.30 14.12 -7.01
C VAL A 82 -10.79 15.44 -7.57
N TYR A 83 -9.48 15.53 -7.71
CA TYR A 83 -8.78 16.63 -8.36
C TYR A 83 -8.08 16.12 -9.62
N PHE A 84 -8.13 16.90 -10.69
CA PHE A 84 -7.42 16.64 -11.94
C PHE A 84 -6.12 17.44 -11.99
N ASP A 85 -5.01 16.77 -12.25
CA ASP A 85 -3.71 17.40 -12.49
C ASP A 85 -3.49 17.59 -14.00
N ALA A 86 -3.54 18.83 -14.46
CA ALA A 86 -3.33 19.15 -15.88
C ALA A 86 -1.87 18.94 -16.33
N ALA A 87 -0.89 18.96 -15.42
CA ALA A 87 0.51 18.78 -15.77
C ALA A 87 0.85 17.32 -16.09
N THR A 88 0.24 16.38 -15.37
CA THR A 88 0.48 14.93 -15.57
C THR A 88 -0.67 14.22 -16.28
N GLY A 89 -1.84 14.85 -16.42
CA GLY A 89 -3.08 14.21 -16.85
C GLY A 89 -3.66 13.25 -15.81
N GLY A 90 -3.13 13.27 -14.58
CA GLY A 90 -3.51 12.37 -13.50
C GLY A 90 -4.77 12.79 -12.74
N ARG A 91 -5.36 11.83 -12.01
CA ARG A 91 -6.40 12.10 -11.01
C ARG A 91 -5.83 11.87 -9.61
N HIS A 92 -6.12 12.78 -8.71
CA HIS A 92 -5.69 12.76 -7.32
C HIS A 92 -6.91 12.76 -6.40
N TYR A 93 -6.83 11.97 -5.33
CA TYR A 93 -7.90 11.80 -4.36
C TYR A 93 -7.46 12.43 -3.05
N LEU A 94 -8.22 13.41 -2.57
CA LEU A 94 -7.95 14.15 -1.34
C LEU A 94 -9.18 14.16 -0.45
N ALA A 95 -9.01 14.33 0.86
CA ALA A 95 -10.14 14.53 1.76
C ALA A 95 -10.93 15.80 1.36
N ALA A 96 -12.26 15.68 1.27
CA ALA A 96 -13.11 16.80 0.86
C ALA A 96 -13.08 17.93 1.91
N PRO A 97 -13.06 19.21 1.49
CA PRO A 97 -13.20 20.34 2.41
C PRO A 97 -14.51 20.23 3.20
N GLY A 98 -14.45 20.28 4.54
CA GLY A 98 -15.63 20.13 5.40
C GLY A 98 -15.93 18.70 5.86
N SER A 99 -15.11 17.71 5.47
CA SER A 99 -15.16 16.33 6.01
C SER A 99 -14.68 16.20 7.46
N GLY A 100 -14.48 17.31 8.16
CA GLY A 100 -14.30 17.31 9.61
C GLY A 100 -15.51 16.65 10.25
N ILE A 101 -15.31 15.40 10.68
CA ILE A 101 -16.28 14.61 11.43
C ILE A 101 -16.70 15.48 12.63
N ARG A 102 -17.91 16.03 12.56
CA ARG A 102 -18.55 16.58 13.75
C ARG A 102 -18.90 15.39 14.63
N HIS A 103 -18.09 15.20 15.67
CA HIS A 103 -18.45 14.40 16.83
C HIS A 103 -19.66 15.01 17.54
#